data_AF-A0A0C9Z4D0-F1
#
_entry.id   AF-A0A0C9Z4D0-F1
#
_cell.length_a   1.000
_cell.length_b   1.000
_cell.length_c   1.000
_cell.angle_alpha   90.00
_cell.angle_beta   90.00
_cell.angle_gamma   90.00
#
_symmetry.space_group_name_H-M   'P 1'
#
loop_
_entity.id
_entity.type
_entity.pdbx_description
1 polymer ?
#
loop_
_entity_poly.entity_id
_entity_poly.type
_entity_poly.pdbx_seq_one_letter_code
_entity_poly.pdbx_strand_id
1 'polypeptide(L)'
;IIPAQYQLFPPPSAMTEADHHRAIKIRAEEILKGGAYLQGEVDAQGKMSNFAHDALKYVCLTVYYSNSMKSLHQFTKFQQYVPCKALLLVTAIIHEGLCTYKMHRFVPKESKLSSKALNSAFNTMVPKLEAVLSHAYHGPKLNAMLEEWANLSM
;
A
#
# COMPACT_ATOMS: atom_id res chain seq x y z
N ILE A 1 3.72 9.48 4.78
CA ILE A 1 3.35 8.75 3.54
C ILE A 1 1.89 8.32 3.60
N ILE A 2 1.51 7.37 4.47
CA ILE A 2 0.11 6.88 4.60
C ILE A 2 -0.92 8.03 4.76
N PRO A 3 -0.76 9.02 5.65
CA PRO A 3 -1.81 10.02 5.85
C PRO A 3 -2.08 10.90 4.62
N ALA A 4 -1.01 11.36 3.97
CA ALA A 4 -1.10 12.19 2.79
C ALA A 4 -1.68 11.43 1.58
N GLN A 5 -1.17 10.22 1.33
CA GLN A 5 -1.59 9.40 0.20
C GLN A 5 -3.06 8.95 0.29
N TYR A 6 -3.58 8.82 1.51
CA TYR A 6 -4.95 8.35 1.76
C TYR A 6 -5.91 9.44 2.23
N GLN A 7 -5.45 10.70 2.26
CA GLN A 7 -6.22 11.85 2.72
C GLN A 7 -6.81 11.62 4.13
N LEU A 8 -6.01 11.07 5.04
CA LEU A 8 -6.38 10.84 6.44
C LEU A 8 -6.22 12.11 7.26
N PHE A 9 -6.95 13.15 6.85
CA PHE A 9 -7.01 14.45 7.51
C PHE A 9 -8.47 14.80 7.80
N PRO A 10 -8.73 15.58 8.86
CA PRO A 10 -10.06 16.08 9.11
C PRO A 10 -10.50 17.01 7.96
N PRO A 11 -11.75 16.94 7.50
CA PRO A 11 -12.25 17.89 6.51
C PRO A 11 -12.36 19.28 7.12
N PRO A 12 -12.34 20.36 6.31
CA PRO A 12 -12.47 21.74 6.80
C PRO A 12 -13.76 21.99 7.62
N SER A 13 -14.79 21.18 7.41
CA SER A 13 -16.06 21.23 8.13
C SER A 13 -16.03 20.61 9.54
N ALA A 14 -14.96 19.90 9.91
CA ALA A 14 -14.85 19.29 11.22
C ALA A 14 -14.39 20.35 12.24
N MET A 15 -15.29 20.72 13.17
CA MET A 15 -15.10 21.86 14.07
C MET A 15 -14.56 21.46 15.44
N THR A 16 -14.76 20.21 15.84
CA THR A 16 -14.31 19.68 17.14
C THR A 16 -13.28 18.57 16.98
N GLU A 17 -12.48 18.34 18.02
CA GLU A 17 -11.55 17.21 18.07
C GLU A 17 -12.30 15.85 17.89
N ALA A 18 -13.51 15.73 18.42
CA ALA A 18 -14.35 14.54 18.24
C ALA A 18 -14.77 14.34 16.77
N ASP A 19 -15.10 15.41 16.06
CA ASP A 19 -15.44 15.36 14.63
C ASP A 19 -14.22 14.98 13.78
N HIS A 20 -13.04 15.52 14.14
CA HIS A 20 -11.78 15.18 13.48
C HIS A 20 -11.51 13.67 13.60
N HIS A 21 -11.69 13.11 14.80
CA HIS A 21 -11.47 11.68 15.04
C HIS A 21 -12.43 10.83 14.23
N ARG A 22 -13.71 11.21 14.26
CA ARG A 22 -14.75 10.48 13.55
C ARG A 22 -14.46 10.46 12.05
N ALA A 23 -14.11 11.60 11.46
CA ALA A 23 -13.82 11.71 10.03
C ALA A 23 -12.64 10.82 9.61
N ILE A 24 -11.52 10.86 10.34
CA ILE A 24 -10.34 10.04 10.02
C ILE A 24 -10.66 8.54 10.15
N LYS A 25 -11.40 8.14 11.19
CA LYS A 25 -11.78 6.73 11.39
C LYS A 25 -12.69 6.23 10.28
N ILE A 26 -13.71 7.00 9.92
CA ILE A 26 -14.63 6.68 8.80
C ILE A 26 -13.82 6.53 7.52
N ARG A 27 -12.94 7.49 7.21
CA ARG A 27 -12.12 7.44 5.99
C ARG A 27 -11.22 6.20 5.95
N ALA A 28 -10.53 5.89 7.05
CA ALA A 28 -9.71 4.69 7.13
C ALA A 28 -10.53 3.41 6.94
N GLU A 29 -11.74 3.36 7.52
CA GLU A 29 -12.65 2.23 7.36
C GLU A 29 -13.17 2.07 5.93
N GLU A 30 -13.56 3.16 5.26
CA GLU A 30 -13.98 3.16 3.86
C GLU A 30 -12.87 2.62 2.95
N ILE A 31 -11.64 3.10 3.14
CA ILE A 31 -10.47 2.67 2.37
C ILE A 31 -10.22 1.17 2.58
N LEU A 32 -10.28 0.69 3.83
CA LEU A 32 -10.07 -0.72 4.16
C LEU A 32 -11.18 -1.62 3.57
N LYS A 33 -12.45 -1.23 3.74
CA LYS A 33 -13.60 -2.01 3.23
C LYS A 33 -13.63 -2.07 1.71
N GLY A 34 -13.39 -0.93 1.05
CA GLY A 34 -13.39 -0.84 -0.41
C GLY A 34 -12.13 -1.40 -1.07
N GLY A 35 -11.06 -1.66 -0.30
CA GLY A 35 -9.76 -2.04 -0.84
C GLY A 35 -9.08 -0.93 -1.63
N ALA A 36 -9.50 0.33 -1.45
CA ALA A 36 -9.02 1.48 -2.22
C ALA A 36 -7.51 1.69 -2.07
N TYR A 37 -6.93 1.26 -0.93
CA TYR A 37 -5.48 1.30 -0.71
C TYR A 37 -4.66 0.35 -1.60
N LEU A 38 -5.31 -0.52 -2.35
CA LEU A 38 -4.70 -1.39 -3.36
C LEU A 38 -4.88 -0.84 -4.78
N GLN A 39 -5.82 0.06 -5.00
CA GLN A 39 -6.28 0.43 -6.34
C GLN A 39 -5.48 1.61 -6.86
N GLY A 40 -4.93 1.47 -8.06
CA GLY A 40 -4.38 2.57 -8.83
C GLY A 40 -5.46 3.22 -9.72
N GLU A 41 -5.02 4.04 -10.67
CA GLU A 41 -5.92 4.70 -11.61
C GLU A 41 -6.68 3.71 -12.51
N VAL A 42 -7.83 4.19 -12.99
CA VAL A 42 -8.65 3.52 -14.01
C VAL A 42 -7.93 3.68 -15.36
N ASP A 43 -7.71 2.58 -16.06
CA ASP A 43 -7.09 2.62 -17.38
C ASP A 43 -8.06 3.05 -18.49
N ALA A 44 -7.51 3.18 -19.70
CA ALA A 44 -8.28 3.52 -20.90
C ALA A 44 -9.42 2.54 -21.23
N GLN A 45 -9.44 1.34 -20.64
CA GLN A 45 -10.53 0.36 -20.78
C GLN A 45 -11.55 0.44 -19.65
N GLY A 46 -11.46 1.44 -18.77
CA GLY A 46 -12.36 1.59 -17.64
C GLY A 46 -12.08 0.60 -16.49
N LYS A 47 -10.91 -0.06 -16.48
CA LYS A 47 -10.56 -1.07 -15.46
C LYS A 47 -9.58 -0.51 -14.44
N MET A 48 -9.85 -0.76 -13.16
CA MET A 48 -8.91 -0.39 -12.10
C MET A 48 -7.69 -1.31 -12.08
N SER A 49 -6.53 -0.71 -11.88
CA SER A 49 -5.28 -1.41 -11.62
C SER A 49 -5.24 -1.88 -10.16
N ASN A 50 -5.15 -3.19 -9.92
CA ASN A 50 -5.02 -3.73 -8.56
C ASN A 50 -3.56 -3.80 -8.13
N PHE A 51 -3.30 -3.61 -6.84
CA PHE A 51 -1.96 -3.46 -6.25
C PHE A 51 -1.10 -2.35 -6.89
N ALA A 52 -1.76 -1.30 -7.36
CA ALA A 52 -1.14 -0.23 -8.15
C ALA A 52 -1.29 1.15 -7.53
N HIS A 53 -1.77 1.25 -6.29
CA HIS A 53 -1.89 2.53 -5.59
C HIS A 53 -0.50 3.18 -5.43
N ASP A 54 -0.39 4.49 -5.66
CA ASP A 54 0.90 5.21 -5.63
C ASP A 54 1.65 5.10 -4.31
N ALA A 55 0.94 5.01 -3.19
CA ALA A 55 1.54 4.71 -1.90
C ALA A 55 2.37 3.40 -1.90
N LEU A 56 1.91 2.35 -2.60
CA LEU A 56 2.66 1.09 -2.72
C LEU A 56 3.96 1.34 -3.50
N LYS A 57 3.86 2.00 -4.66
CA LYS A 57 5.02 2.41 -5.49
C LYS A 57 6.02 3.19 -4.65
N TYR A 58 5.57 4.25 -4.01
CA TYR A 58 6.42 5.14 -3.21
C TYR A 58 7.16 4.38 -2.11
N VAL A 59 6.47 3.51 -1.37
CA VAL A 59 7.09 2.74 -0.27
C VAL A 59 8.04 1.69 -0.84
N CYS A 60 7.69 0.97 -1.91
CA CYS A 60 8.59 0.04 -2.57
C CYS A 60 9.89 0.75 -3.01
N LEU A 61 9.78 1.88 -3.72
CA LEU A 61 10.94 2.64 -4.18
C LEU A 61 11.80 3.14 -3.00
N THR A 62 11.16 3.73 -1.98
CA THR A 62 11.87 4.29 -0.82
C THR A 62 12.60 3.19 -0.02
N VAL A 63 11.95 2.06 0.21
CA VAL A 63 12.47 1.01 1.10
C VAL A 63 13.43 0.08 0.37
N TYR A 64 13.12 -0.32 -0.87
CA TYR A 64 13.87 -1.36 -1.58
C TYR A 64 14.84 -0.81 -2.62
N TYR A 65 14.65 0.43 -3.08
CA TYR A 65 15.38 1.01 -4.21
C TYR A 65 15.98 2.40 -3.92
N SER A 66 16.05 2.82 -2.66
CA SER A 66 16.75 4.06 -2.33
C SER A 66 18.23 3.98 -2.69
N ASN A 67 18.86 5.14 -2.94
CA ASN A 67 20.31 5.27 -3.19
C ASN A 67 21.18 5.04 -1.93
N SER A 68 20.75 4.13 -1.05
CA SER A 68 21.49 3.76 0.16
C SER A 68 22.23 2.46 -0.06
N MET A 69 23.36 2.27 0.65
CA MET A 69 24.06 0.97 0.64
C MET A 69 23.22 -0.20 1.20
N LYS A 70 22.07 0.10 1.82
CA LYS A 70 21.13 -0.89 2.36
C LYS A 70 19.98 -1.20 1.40
N SER A 71 20.01 -0.64 0.19
CA SER A 71 19.04 -0.92 -0.85
C SER A 71 18.99 -2.41 -1.17
N LEU A 72 17.79 -2.94 -1.42
CA LEU A 72 17.64 -4.31 -1.91
C LEU A 72 17.94 -4.41 -3.40
N HIS A 73 18.02 -3.29 -4.12
CA HIS A 73 18.39 -3.25 -5.54
C HIS A 73 19.77 -3.88 -5.84
N GLN A 74 20.68 -3.98 -4.87
CA GLN A 74 21.95 -4.69 -5.05
C GLN A 74 21.78 -6.19 -5.34
N PHE A 75 20.63 -6.77 -5.00
CA PHE A 75 20.32 -8.17 -5.31
C PHE A 75 19.69 -8.27 -6.69
N THR A 76 20.19 -9.16 -7.55
CA THR A 76 19.73 -9.35 -8.94
C THR A 76 18.22 -9.46 -9.07
N LYS A 77 17.56 -10.13 -8.12
CA LYS A 77 16.10 -10.28 -8.11
C LYS A 77 15.34 -8.95 -8.03
N PHE A 78 15.90 -7.95 -7.36
CA PHE A 78 15.30 -6.63 -7.24
C PHE A 78 15.73 -5.71 -8.40
N GLN A 79 16.79 -6.01 -9.15
CA GLN A 79 17.28 -5.11 -10.22
C GLN A 79 16.28 -4.88 -11.34
N GLN A 80 15.52 -5.92 -11.69
CA GLN A 80 14.65 -5.91 -12.87
C GLN A 80 13.16 -5.90 -12.51
N TYR A 81 12.83 -6.18 -11.25
CA TYR A 81 11.46 -6.48 -10.85
C TYR A 81 11.25 -6.26 -9.35
N VAL A 82 10.14 -5.64 -8.96
CA VAL A 82 9.70 -5.60 -7.54
C VAL A 82 9.08 -6.94 -7.17
N PRO A 83 9.71 -7.78 -6.31
CA PRO A 83 9.18 -9.12 -6.05
C PRO A 83 7.79 -9.09 -5.42
N CYS A 84 6.89 -9.97 -5.88
CA CYS A 84 5.51 -10.08 -5.36
C CYS A 84 5.44 -10.20 -3.82
N LYS A 85 6.36 -10.97 -3.21
CA LYS A 85 6.44 -11.08 -1.74
C LYS A 85 6.85 -9.76 -1.05
N ALA A 86 7.69 -8.96 -1.70
CA ALA A 86 8.07 -7.65 -1.19
C ALA A 86 6.90 -6.65 -1.31
N LEU A 87 6.17 -6.67 -2.44
CA LEU A 87 4.92 -5.93 -2.62
C LEU A 87 3.87 -6.29 -1.56
N LEU A 88 3.67 -7.59 -1.29
CA LEU A 88 2.76 -8.06 -0.23
C LEU A 88 3.16 -7.55 1.15
N LEU A 89 4.44 -7.53 1.46
CA LEU A 89 4.94 -7.00 2.73
C LEU A 89 4.63 -5.51 2.88
N VAL A 90 4.90 -4.70 1.86
CA VAL A 90 4.54 -3.28 1.83
C VAL A 90 3.03 -3.08 1.97
N THR A 91 2.25 -3.89 1.25
CA THR A 91 0.79 -3.87 1.33
C THR A 91 0.29 -4.16 2.75
N ALA A 92 0.86 -5.18 3.40
CA ALA A 92 0.51 -5.55 4.77
C ALA A 92 0.87 -4.44 5.77
N ILE A 93 2.02 -3.77 5.61
CA ILE A 93 2.42 -2.64 6.45
C ILE A 93 1.41 -1.48 6.31
N ILE A 94 1.02 -1.15 5.08
CA ILE A 94 0.03 -0.10 4.81
C ILE A 94 -1.33 -0.46 5.41
N HIS A 95 -1.78 -1.71 5.22
CA HIS A 95 -3.01 -2.22 5.79
C HIS A 95 -3.03 -2.05 7.32
N GLU A 96 -1.97 -2.46 8.01
CA GLU A 96 -1.88 -2.31 9.47
C GLU A 96 -1.80 -0.85 9.91
N GLY A 97 -1.14 0.01 9.13
CA GLY A 97 -1.17 1.45 9.33
C GLY A 97 -2.60 2.00 9.27
N LEU A 98 -3.38 1.62 8.25
CA LEU A 98 -4.78 2.00 8.10
C LEU A 98 -5.66 1.45 9.22
N CYS A 99 -5.45 0.20 9.64
CA CYS A 99 -6.11 -0.38 10.81
C CYS A 99 -5.83 0.44 12.07
N THR A 100 -4.60 0.90 12.25
CA THR A 100 -4.23 1.77 13.38
C THR A 100 -4.96 3.11 13.30
N TYR A 101 -5.07 3.74 12.13
CA TYR A 101 -5.88 4.97 11.97
C TYR A 101 -7.36 4.75 12.30
N LYS A 102 -7.93 3.64 11.82
CA LYS A 102 -9.32 3.23 12.14
C LYS A 102 -9.54 3.09 13.66
N MET A 103 -8.55 2.57 14.39
CA MET A 103 -8.68 2.39 15.85
C MET A 103 -8.33 3.65 16.65
N HIS A 104 -7.24 4.32 16.29
CA HIS A 104 -6.51 5.25 17.16
C HIS A 104 -6.29 6.65 16.59
N ARG A 105 -6.96 7.07 15.51
CA ARG A 105 -6.91 8.41 14.84
C ARG A 105 -5.53 8.81 14.26
N PHE A 106 -4.44 8.36 14.85
CA PHE A 106 -3.06 8.54 14.41
C PHE A 106 -2.28 7.26 14.73
N VAL A 107 -1.08 7.14 14.16
CA VAL A 107 -0.12 6.08 14.48
C VAL A 107 0.83 6.62 15.56
N PRO A 108 0.76 6.17 16.83
CA PRO A 108 1.64 6.66 17.88
C PRO A 108 3.11 6.47 17.51
N LYS A 109 3.98 7.38 17.96
CA LYS A 109 5.42 7.28 17.66
C LYS A 109 6.06 5.99 18.19
N GLU A 110 5.49 5.43 19.26
CA GLU A 110 5.91 4.17 19.89
C GLU A 110 5.15 2.94 19.37
N SER A 111 4.16 3.11 18.48
CA SER A 111 3.40 1.97 17.98
C SER A 111 4.32 1.07 17.17
N LYS A 112 4.55 -0.13 17.69
CA LYS A 112 5.27 -1.18 16.97
C LYS A 112 4.26 -1.99 16.18
N LEU A 113 4.57 -2.24 14.92
CA LEU A 113 3.87 -3.23 14.13
C LEU A 113 4.06 -4.60 14.79
N SER A 114 2.96 -5.21 15.21
CA SER A 114 2.99 -6.57 15.73
C SER A 114 3.33 -7.54 14.60
N SER A 115 4.33 -8.40 14.79
CA SER A 115 4.68 -9.44 13.83
C SER A 115 3.48 -10.36 13.53
N LYS A 116 2.66 -10.66 14.55
CA LYS A 116 1.43 -11.44 14.40
C LYS A 116 0.41 -10.72 13.51
N ALA A 117 0.20 -9.43 13.74
CA ALA A 117 -0.75 -8.64 12.95
C ALA A 117 -0.28 -8.51 11.49
N LEU A 118 1.02 -8.25 11.29
CA LEU A 118 1.62 -8.16 9.97
C LEU A 118 1.54 -9.48 9.21
N ASN A 119 1.84 -10.62 9.86
CA ASN A 119 1.69 -11.94 9.24
C ASN A 119 0.24 -12.24 8.86
N SER A 120 -0.72 -11.87 9.73
CA SER A 120 -2.15 -12.02 9.43
C SER A 120 -2.56 -11.20 8.21
N ALA A 121 -2.15 -9.93 8.15
CA ALA A 121 -2.42 -9.06 7.01
C ALA A 121 -1.76 -9.61 5.73
N PHE A 122 -0.49 -10.01 5.79
CA PHE A 122 0.23 -10.61 4.67
C PHE A 122 -0.51 -11.83 4.12
N ASN A 123 -0.86 -12.79 4.98
CA ASN A 123 -1.56 -14.02 4.57
C ASN A 123 -2.95 -13.73 4.00
N THR A 124 -3.61 -12.65 4.45
CA THR A 124 -4.89 -12.20 3.90
C THR A 124 -4.73 -11.64 2.48
N MET A 125 -3.59 -11.04 2.15
CA MET A 125 -3.33 -10.44 0.83
C MET A 125 -2.84 -11.45 -0.20
N VAL A 126 -2.19 -12.54 0.22
CA VAL A 126 -1.67 -13.60 -0.69
C VAL A 126 -2.71 -14.05 -1.71
N PRO A 127 -3.91 -14.57 -1.32
CA PRO A 127 -4.88 -15.05 -2.30
C PRO A 127 -5.43 -13.93 -3.19
N LYS A 128 -5.48 -12.69 -2.71
CA LYS A 128 -5.90 -11.53 -3.53
C LYS A 128 -4.88 -11.24 -4.63
N LEU A 129 -3.59 -11.30 -4.31
CA LEU A 129 -2.53 -11.11 -5.28
C LEU A 129 -2.48 -12.26 -6.29
N GLU A 130 -2.62 -13.50 -5.84
CA GLU A 130 -2.66 -14.69 -6.70
C GLU A 130 -3.82 -14.63 -7.69
N ALA A 131 -4.99 -14.16 -7.25
CA ALA A 131 -6.15 -13.95 -8.13
C ALA A 131 -5.86 -12.89 -9.21
N VAL A 132 -5.19 -11.78 -8.85
CA VAL A 132 -4.79 -10.74 -9.82
C VAL A 132 -3.78 -11.29 -10.83
N LEU A 133 -2.75 -12.00 -10.35
CA LEU A 133 -1.72 -12.59 -11.20
C LEU A 133 -2.27 -13.66 -12.16
N SER A 134 -3.27 -14.42 -11.72
CA SER A 134 -3.91 -15.45 -12.53
C SER A 134 -4.91 -14.89 -13.55
N HIS A 135 -5.27 -13.61 -13.43
CA HIS A 135 -6.24 -12.98 -14.32
C HIS A 135 -5.58 -12.57 -15.65
N ALA A 136 -6.14 -13.03 -16.79
CA ALA A 136 -5.56 -12.82 -18.12
C ALA A 136 -5.24 -11.35 -18.46
N TYR A 137 -6.11 -10.42 -18.04
CA TYR A 137 -5.87 -8.97 -18.20
C TYR A 137 -4.97 -8.35 -17.12
N HIS A 138 -5.29 -8.55 -15.83
CA HIS A 138 -4.63 -7.83 -14.75
C HIS A 138 -3.25 -8.40 -14.37
N GLY A 139 -3.00 -9.69 -14.60
CA GLY A 139 -1.73 -10.33 -14.27
C GLY A 139 -0.56 -9.77 -15.08
N PRO A 140 -0.62 -9.76 -16.43
CA PRO A 140 0.41 -9.15 -17.25
C PRO A 140 0.61 -7.66 -16.94
N LYS A 141 -0.48 -6.93 -16.67
CA LYS A 141 -0.44 -5.51 -16.32
C LYS A 141 0.33 -5.26 -15.01
N LEU A 142 0.02 -6.04 -13.98
CA LEU A 142 0.73 -5.96 -12.70
C LEU A 142 2.22 -6.31 -12.85
N ASN A 143 2.55 -7.35 -13.63
CA ASN A 143 3.95 -7.71 -13.87
C ASN A 143 4.72 -6.59 -14.56
N ALA A 144 4.19 -6.03 -15.65
CA ALA A 144 4.82 -4.92 -16.36
C ALA A 144 5.06 -3.70 -15.46
N MET A 145 4.08 -3.39 -14.59
CA MET A 145 4.21 -2.30 -13.63
C MET A 145 5.32 -2.56 -12.60
N LEU A 146 5.48 -3.78 -12.11
CA LEU A 146 6.53 -4.13 -11.14
C LEU A 146 7.93 -4.11 -11.76
N GLU A 147 8.06 -4.39 -13.06
CA GLU A 147 9.28 -4.16 -13.84
C GLU A 147 9.56 -2.66 -13.99
N GLU A 148 8.56 -1.89 -14.39
CA GLU A 148 8.67 -0.43 -14.52
C GLU A 148 9.15 0.21 -13.21
N TRP A 149 8.55 -0.16 -12.08
CA TRP A 149 8.94 0.39 -10.78
C TRP A 149 10.40 0.10 -10.43
N ALA A 150 10.89 -1.11 -10.70
CA ALA A 150 12.30 -1.43 -10.45
C ALA A 150 13.26 -0.61 -11.33
N ASN A 151 12.82 -0.25 -12.53
CA ASN A 151 13.62 0.51 -13.49
C ASN A 151 13.57 2.03 -13.28
N LEU A 152 12.52 2.56 -12.64
CA LEU A 152 12.40 4.00 -12.32
C LEU A 152 13.43 4.50 -11.29
N SER A 153 14.07 3.59 -10.57
CA SER A 153 15.12 3.89 -9.59
C SER A 153 16.55 3.78 -10.13
N MET A 154 16.72 3.43 -11.41
CA MET A 154 17.99 3.57 -12.12
C MET A 154 18.19 5.02 -12.56
#